data_AF-A0A7R9KAK8-F1
#
_entry.id   AF-A0A7R9KAK8-F1
#
_cell.length_a   1.000
_cell.length_b   1.000
_cell.length_c   1.000
_cell.angle_alpha   90.00
_cell.angle_beta   90.00
_cell.angle_gamma   90.00
#
_symmetry.space_group_name_H-M   'P 1'
#
loop_
_entity.id
_entity.type
_entity.pdbx_description
1 polymer ?
#
loop_
_entity_poly.entity_id
_entity_poly.type
_entity_poly.pdbx_seq_one_letter_code
_entity_poly.pdbx_strand_id
1 'polypeptide(L)'
;MGVAATAIPSIVEGRGHRISNIQTLPIVVSDKINSFSKTHQAVALLNQLGLSEELKKVKDSKVITAGKGKFRGRRYTKRTGLLVIHDNDCSSLDAFKNIEGVELLDINCLNILKLCPGGKLGRLVMWTQSAFVKLERIFSDEFKAGFVLPKPMCTSEDLEEYFYSPEIQELINVPCLLSKGTLSKTQEEITRAAKMVELYEKL
;
A
#
# COMPACT_ATOMS: atom_id res chain seq x y z
N MET A 1 -9.77 -2.58 -6.26
CA MET A 1 -8.75 -2.73 -5.20
C MET A 1 -7.38 -2.20 -5.62
N GLY A 2 -6.77 -2.71 -6.71
CA GLY A 2 -5.43 -2.27 -7.12
C GLY A 2 -5.27 -0.76 -7.30
N VAL A 3 -6.29 -0.08 -7.86
CA VAL A 3 -6.31 1.38 -8.03
C VAL A 3 -6.45 2.09 -6.69
N ALA A 4 -7.35 1.64 -5.82
CA ALA A 4 -7.54 2.26 -4.50
C ALA A 4 -6.26 2.23 -3.65
N ALA A 5 -5.49 1.13 -3.73
CA ALA A 5 -4.24 0.98 -2.99
C ALA A 5 -3.13 1.97 -3.41
N THR A 6 -3.24 2.62 -4.58
CA THR A 6 -2.23 3.60 -5.03
C THR A 6 -2.44 4.97 -4.39
N ALA A 7 -3.61 5.23 -3.81
CA ALA A 7 -3.89 6.45 -3.07
C ALA A 7 -3.37 6.42 -1.63
N ILE A 8 -3.16 5.21 -1.06
CA ILE A 8 -2.76 5.03 0.35
C ILE A 8 -1.22 5.08 0.47
N PRO A 9 -0.64 6.10 1.14
CA PRO A 9 0.82 6.25 1.25
C PRO A 9 1.50 5.04 1.89
N SER A 10 0.91 4.49 2.96
CA SER A 10 1.46 3.37 3.73
C SER A 10 1.66 2.12 2.87
N ILE A 11 0.73 1.85 1.94
CA ILE A 11 0.82 0.68 1.05
C ILE A 11 1.88 0.93 -0.03
N VAL A 12 1.98 2.16 -0.54
CA VAL A 12 2.97 2.53 -1.57
C VAL A 12 4.40 2.51 -1.01
N GLU A 13 4.60 3.02 0.20
CA GLU A 13 5.86 2.96 0.91
C GLU A 13 6.20 1.52 1.33
N GLY A 14 5.23 0.76 1.84
CA GLY A 14 5.40 -0.65 2.19
C GLY A 14 5.77 -1.54 1.00
N ARG A 15 5.41 -1.15 -0.23
CA ARG A 15 5.90 -1.80 -1.45
C ARG A 15 7.39 -1.52 -1.70
N GLY A 16 7.90 -0.38 -1.24
CA GLY A 16 9.29 0.05 -1.37
C GLY A 16 9.50 1.22 -2.33
N HIS A 17 8.45 1.99 -2.66
CA HIS A 17 8.59 3.27 -3.36
C HIS A 17 9.09 4.37 -2.40
N ARG A 18 9.92 5.29 -2.89
CA ARG A 18 10.41 6.44 -2.13
C ARG A 18 9.45 7.61 -2.33
N ILE A 19 8.62 7.88 -1.32
CA ILE A 19 7.53 8.88 -1.40
C ILE A 19 7.69 10.04 -0.41
N SER A 20 8.79 10.09 0.35
CA SER A 20 9.06 11.05 1.42
C SER A 20 8.95 12.52 0.99
N ASN A 21 9.34 12.84 -0.26
CA ASN A 21 9.37 14.20 -0.78
C ASN A 21 8.13 14.57 -1.61
N ILE A 22 7.15 13.65 -1.73
CA ILE A 22 5.93 13.87 -2.51
C ILE A 22 4.90 14.58 -1.62
N GLN A 23 4.23 15.60 -2.16
CA GLN A 23 3.26 16.39 -1.38
C GLN A 23 1.99 15.60 -1.05
N THR A 24 1.39 14.94 -2.05
CA THR A 24 0.10 14.26 -1.91
C THR A 24 0.02 13.02 -2.80
N LEU A 25 -0.71 12.00 -2.33
CA LEU A 25 -1.18 10.87 -3.13
C LEU A 25 -2.72 10.92 -3.18
N PRO A 26 -3.36 10.62 -4.33
CA PRO A 26 -2.77 10.30 -5.63
C PRO A 26 -2.13 11.53 -6.32
N ILE A 27 -1.11 11.31 -7.16
CA ILE A 27 -0.48 12.39 -7.94
C ILE A 27 -1.32 12.62 -9.19
N VAL A 28 -1.90 13.82 -9.32
CA VAL A 28 -2.67 14.23 -10.50
C VAL A 28 -2.00 15.44 -11.14
N VAL A 29 -1.73 15.37 -12.44
CA VAL A 29 -1.04 16.41 -13.22
C VAL A 29 -1.91 16.88 -14.37
N SER A 30 -1.79 18.17 -14.72
CA SER A 30 -2.49 18.74 -15.87
C SER A 30 -2.13 18.03 -17.19
N ASP A 31 -3.09 17.94 -18.11
CA ASP A 31 -2.94 17.34 -19.44
C ASP A 31 -1.90 18.04 -20.32
N LYS A 32 -1.37 19.20 -19.89
CA LYS A 32 -0.23 19.86 -20.54
C LYS A 32 1.01 18.96 -20.65
N ILE A 33 1.14 17.95 -19.79
CA ILE A 33 2.23 16.96 -19.83
C ILE A 33 2.31 16.22 -21.18
N ASN A 34 1.20 16.13 -21.91
CA ASN A 34 1.12 15.51 -23.22
C ASN A 34 1.83 16.31 -24.32
N SER A 35 2.09 17.60 -24.11
CA SER A 35 2.81 18.45 -25.06
C SER A 35 4.34 18.27 -25.02
N PHE A 36 4.86 17.50 -24.06
CA PHE A 36 6.30 17.31 -23.91
C PHE A 36 6.86 16.42 -25.01
N SER A 37 7.65 17.04 -25.90
CA SER A 37 8.39 16.32 -26.95
C SER A 37 9.73 15.77 -26.45
N LYS A 38 10.38 16.45 -25.49
CA LYS A 38 11.74 16.12 -25.05
C LYS A 38 11.75 15.44 -23.68
N THR A 39 12.56 14.38 -23.57
CA THR A 39 12.78 13.63 -22.32
C THR A 39 13.29 14.50 -21.17
N HIS A 40 14.13 15.49 -21.46
CA HIS A 40 14.63 16.43 -20.46
C HIS A 40 13.50 17.22 -19.76
N GLN A 41 12.46 17.63 -20.51
CA GLN A 41 11.31 18.33 -19.93
C GLN A 41 10.53 17.42 -18.99
N ALA A 42 10.29 16.16 -19.39
CA ALA A 42 9.66 15.16 -18.56
C ALA A 42 10.44 14.90 -17.26
N VAL A 43 11.76 14.75 -17.33
CA VAL A 43 12.63 14.56 -16.14
C VAL A 43 12.59 15.80 -15.23
N ALA A 44 12.60 17.00 -15.79
CA ALA A 44 12.50 18.24 -15.01
C ALA A 44 11.18 18.30 -14.21
N LEU A 45 10.05 17.95 -14.84
CA LEU A 45 8.76 17.87 -14.15
C LEU A 45 8.77 16.82 -13.03
N LEU A 46 9.30 15.62 -13.27
CA LEU A 46 9.38 14.57 -12.24
C LEU A 46 10.24 14.99 -11.03
N ASN A 47 11.33 15.73 -11.29
CA ASN A 47 12.17 16.26 -10.22
C ASN A 47 11.43 17.33 -9.39
N GLN A 48 10.65 18.20 -10.04
CA GLN A 48 9.82 19.22 -9.37
C GLN A 48 8.74 18.57 -8.49
N LEU A 49 8.21 17.43 -8.89
CA LEU A 49 7.23 16.65 -8.11
C LEU A 49 7.85 15.81 -6.98
N GLY A 50 9.16 15.91 -6.75
CA GLY A 50 9.84 15.19 -5.67
C GLY A 50 10.18 13.72 -6.00
N LEU A 51 10.04 13.28 -7.25
CA LEU A 51 10.24 11.87 -7.67
C LEU A 51 11.70 11.53 -8.00
N SER A 52 12.64 12.43 -7.73
CA SER A 52 14.05 12.27 -8.10
C SER A 52 14.70 11.06 -7.43
N GLU A 53 14.38 10.78 -6.17
CA GLU A 53 14.90 9.63 -5.42
C GLU A 53 14.37 8.30 -5.98
N GLU A 54 13.10 8.26 -6.37
CA GLU A 54 12.49 7.07 -6.95
C GLU A 54 13.13 6.71 -8.30
N LEU A 55 13.38 7.71 -9.15
CA LEU A 55 14.06 7.52 -10.43
C LEU A 55 15.50 7.03 -10.24
N LYS A 56 16.25 7.64 -9.30
CA LYS A 56 17.62 7.19 -8.95
C LYS A 56 17.62 5.74 -8.48
N LYS A 57 16.71 5.37 -7.57
CA LYS A 57 16.58 4.00 -7.06
C LYS A 57 16.40 2.98 -8.18
N VAL A 58 15.58 3.28 -9.19
CA VAL A 58 15.37 2.35 -10.30
C VAL A 58 16.59 2.29 -11.22
N LYS A 59 17.20 3.44 -11.53
CA LYS A 59 18.42 3.52 -12.34
C LYS A 59 19.57 2.70 -11.72
N ASP A 60 19.80 2.86 -10.42
CA ASP A 60 20.88 2.18 -9.69
C ASP A 60 20.60 0.69 -9.49
N SER A 61 19.34 0.25 -9.61
CA SER A 61 18.94 -1.15 -9.42
C SER A 61 19.26 -2.09 -10.58
N LYS A 62 19.73 -1.54 -11.71
CA LYS A 62 19.97 -2.31 -12.93
C LYS A 62 21.22 -3.18 -12.79
N VAL A 63 21.02 -4.48 -12.64
CA VAL A 63 22.10 -5.47 -12.48
C VAL A 63 21.98 -6.58 -13.50
N ILE A 64 23.09 -7.28 -13.77
CA ILE A 64 23.08 -8.46 -14.64
C ILE A 64 22.32 -9.58 -13.92
N THR A 65 21.40 -10.22 -14.64
CA THR A 65 20.60 -11.32 -14.11
C THR A 65 21.47 -12.52 -13.74
N ALA A 66 21.26 -13.04 -12.53
CA ALA A 66 21.93 -14.24 -12.08
C ALA A 66 21.50 -15.48 -12.88
N GLY A 67 22.43 -16.45 -13.03
CA GLY A 67 22.16 -17.73 -13.70
C GLY A 67 22.19 -17.69 -15.23
N LYS A 68 21.63 -18.73 -15.85
CA LYS A 68 21.68 -18.95 -17.31
C LYS A 68 20.67 -18.12 -18.11
N GLY A 69 19.69 -17.49 -17.44
CA GLY A 69 18.67 -16.65 -18.08
C GLY A 69 19.27 -15.47 -18.87
N LYS A 70 20.44 -14.99 -18.45
CA LYS A 70 21.18 -13.89 -19.11
C LYS A 70 21.53 -14.17 -20.57
N PHE A 71 21.68 -15.44 -20.95
CA PHE A 71 21.97 -15.86 -22.32
C PHE A 71 20.72 -15.95 -23.20
N ARG A 72 19.51 -15.91 -22.63
CA ARG A 72 18.22 -16.05 -23.33
C ARG A 72 17.53 -14.69 -23.55
N GLY A 73 18.29 -13.63 -23.77
CA GLY A 73 17.75 -12.26 -23.97
C GLY A 73 17.27 -11.55 -22.69
N ARG A 74 17.38 -12.16 -21.51
CA ARG A 74 17.03 -11.58 -20.19
C ARG A 74 18.29 -11.24 -19.39
N ARG A 75 19.13 -10.39 -19.95
CA ARG A 75 20.47 -10.08 -19.39
C ARG A 75 20.42 -9.18 -18.16
N TYR A 76 19.44 -8.29 -18.06
CA TYR A 76 19.35 -7.31 -16.98
C TYR A 76 18.04 -7.44 -16.21
N THR A 77 18.12 -7.21 -14.90
CA THR A 77 16.99 -7.07 -13.99
C THR A 77 17.02 -5.68 -13.36
N LYS A 78 15.86 -5.04 -13.24
CA LYS A 78 15.68 -3.72 -12.63
C LYS A 78 14.40 -3.71 -11.80
N ARG A 79 14.29 -2.78 -10.85
CA ARG A 79 13.08 -2.57 -10.06
C ARG A 79 11.99 -1.88 -10.89
N THR A 80 10.73 -2.06 -10.50
CA THR A 80 9.59 -1.33 -11.06
C THR A 80 9.52 0.06 -10.43
N GLY A 81 9.38 1.11 -11.23
CA GLY A 81 9.21 2.48 -10.77
C GLY A 81 7.80 3.01 -10.98
N LEU A 82 7.73 4.28 -11.35
CA LEU A 82 6.51 5.04 -11.60
C LEU A 82 5.66 4.44 -12.73
N LEU A 83 4.35 4.47 -12.56
CA LEU A 83 3.38 4.24 -13.62
C LEU A 83 2.69 5.57 -13.94
N VAL A 84 2.75 6.02 -15.20
CA VAL A 84 2.04 7.19 -15.69
C VAL A 84 0.82 6.71 -16.45
N ILE A 85 -0.37 7.12 -16.00
CA ILE A 85 -1.63 6.78 -16.61
C ILE A 85 -2.19 8.00 -17.33
N HIS A 86 -2.50 7.81 -18.61
CA HIS A 86 -3.00 8.84 -19.51
C HIS A 86 -4.24 8.36 -20.26
N ASP A 87 -4.90 9.27 -20.97
CA ASP A 87 -5.95 8.92 -21.93
C ASP A 87 -5.41 8.92 -23.37
N ASN A 88 -6.02 8.11 -24.23
CA ASN A 88 -5.58 7.84 -25.61
C ASN A 88 -5.70 9.04 -26.56
N ASP A 89 -6.46 10.07 -26.20
CA ASP A 89 -6.58 11.28 -27.02
C ASP A 89 -5.24 12.04 -27.15
N CYS A 90 -4.23 11.63 -26.39
CA CYS A 90 -2.90 12.23 -26.38
C CYS A 90 -1.82 11.28 -26.90
N SER A 91 -1.51 11.41 -28.19
CA SER A 91 -0.48 10.66 -28.92
C SER A 91 0.99 11.02 -28.58
N SER A 92 1.27 11.72 -27.47
CA SER A 92 2.59 12.36 -27.24
C SER A 92 3.13 12.23 -25.81
N LEU A 93 3.16 11.01 -25.25
CA LEU A 93 3.98 10.71 -24.06
C LEU A 93 5.27 9.97 -24.40
N ASP A 94 5.78 10.15 -25.61
CA ASP A 94 7.07 9.58 -26.03
C ASP A 94 8.23 10.08 -25.17
N ALA A 95 8.15 11.29 -24.64
CA ALA A 95 9.15 11.86 -23.73
C ALA A 95 9.35 11.01 -22.45
N PHE A 96 8.35 10.23 -22.03
CA PHE A 96 8.45 9.38 -20.83
C PHE A 96 8.98 7.97 -21.13
N LYS A 97 8.93 7.50 -22.39
CA LYS A 97 9.31 6.12 -22.76
C LYS A 97 10.78 5.80 -22.49
N ASN A 98 11.67 6.77 -22.65
CA ASN A 98 13.11 6.56 -22.48
C ASN A 98 13.58 6.66 -21.01
N ILE A 99 12.69 7.07 -20.09
CA ILE A 99 13.06 7.23 -18.68
C ILE A 99 13.08 5.86 -17.99
N GLU A 100 14.21 5.49 -17.39
CA GLU A 100 14.32 4.21 -16.71
C GLU A 100 13.37 4.15 -15.50
N GLY A 101 12.49 3.14 -15.50
CA GLY A 101 11.57 2.90 -14.38
C GLY A 101 10.22 3.59 -14.52
N VAL A 102 10.01 4.38 -15.58
CA VAL A 102 8.70 4.94 -15.91
C VAL A 102 8.01 4.03 -16.92
N GLU A 103 6.77 3.66 -16.63
CA GLU A 103 5.92 2.93 -17.56
C GLU A 103 4.68 3.75 -17.88
N LEU A 104 4.20 3.61 -19.12
CA LEU A 104 2.97 4.24 -19.59
C LEU A 104 1.84 3.22 -19.64
N LEU A 105 0.64 3.68 -19.31
CA LEU A 105 -0.57 2.90 -19.41
C LEU A 105 -1.73 3.81 -19.82
N ASP A 106 -2.53 3.34 -20.75
CA ASP A 106 -3.76 3.99 -21.14
C ASP A 106 -4.88 3.62 -20.16
N ILE A 107 -5.71 4.60 -19.79
CA ILE A 107 -6.83 4.46 -18.88
C ILE A 107 -7.91 3.50 -19.41
N ASN A 108 -8.09 3.41 -20.72
CA ASN A 108 -9.07 2.47 -21.30
C ASN A 108 -8.59 1.01 -21.16
N CYS A 109 -7.27 0.81 -21.11
CA CYS A 109 -6.62 -0.49 -21.04
C CYS A 109 -5.86 -0.69 -19.71
N LEU A 110 -6.54 -0.54 -18.57
CA LEU A 110 -5.94 -0.73 -17.24
C LEU A 110 -5.52 -2.20 -16.99
N ASN A 111 -4.24 -2.50 -17.21
CA ASN A 111 -3.68 -3.83 -16.99
C ASN A 111 -3.24 -4.04 -15.53
N ILE A 112 -3.75 -5.11 -14.91
CA ILE A 112 -3.41 -5.50 -13.54
C ILE A 112 -1.92 -5.85 -13.35
N LEU A 113 -1.25 -6.37 -14.38
CA LEU A 113 0.18 -6.72 -14.30
C LEU A 113 1.06 -5.49 -14.12
N LYS A 114 0.66 -4.37 -14.74
CA LYS A 114 1.33 -3.09 -14.58
C LYS A 114 0.91 -2.44 -13.25
N LEU A 115 -0.36 -2.48 -12.89
CA LEU A 115 -0.83 -1.85 -11.66
C LEU A 115 -0.31 -2.56 -10.39
N CYS A 116 -0.26 -3.89 -10.41
CA CYS A 116 0.13 -4.75 -9.31
C CYS A 116 1.22 -5.76 -9.73
N PRO A 117 2.44 -5.31 -10.04
CA PRO A 117 3.51 -6.20 -10.45
C PRO A 117 3.83 -7.23 -9.36
N GLY A 118 3.90 -8.50 -9.72
CA GLY A 118 4.17 -9.61 -8.79
C GLY A 118 3.05 -9.85 -7.77
N GLY A 119 1.81 -9.43 -8.06
CA GLY A 119 0.66 -9.64 -7.17
C GLY A 119 0.63 -8.75 -5.93
N LYS A 120 1.58 -7.81 -5.80
CA LYS A 120 1.62 -6.85 -4.69
C LYS A 120 0.86 -5.57 -5.07
N LEU A 121 0.15 -4.98 -4.12
CA LEU A 121 -0.56 -3.69 -4.26
C LEU A 121 0.40 -2.51 -4.07
N GLY A 122 -0.10 -1.27 -4.22
CA GLY A 122 0.64 -0.04 -3.86
C GLY A 122 1.73 0.38 -4.84
N ARG A 123 1.51 0.26 -6.16
CA ARG A 123 2.46 0.86 -7.12
C ARG A 123 2.31 2.39 -7.09
N LEU A 124 3.41 3.11 -7.22
CA LEU A 124 3.38 4.57 -7.37
C LEU A 124 2.81 4.95 -8.74
N VAL A 125 1.69 5.69 -8.75
CA VAL A 125 0.97 6.08 -9.96
C VAL A 125 0.84 7.59 -10.05
N MET A 126 1.10 8.12 -11.24
CA MET A 126 0.80 9.48 -11.65
C MET A 126 -0.31 9.46 -12.69
N TRP A 127 -1.34 10.27 -12.48
CA TRP A 127 -2.50 10.39 -13.35
C TRP A 127 -2.45 11.71 -14.12
N THR A 128 -2.82 11.69 -15.39
CA THR A 128 -3.24 12.92 -16.07
C THR A 128 -4.65 13.31 -15.63
N GLN A 129 -4.97 14.59 -15.68
CA GLN A 129 -6.26 15.13 -15.27
C GLN A 129 -7.42 14.46 -16.02
N SER A 130 -7.31 14.37 -17.35
CA SER A 130 -8.26 13.65 -18.23
C SER A 130 -8.46 12.19 -17.80
N ALA A 131 -7.38 11.46 -17.55
CA ALA A 131 -7.43 10.06 -17.14
C ALA A 131 -8.11 9.89 -15.77
N PHE A 132 -7.85 10.81 -14.84
CA PHE A 132 -8.45 10.77 -13.51
C PHE A 132 -9.97 10.99 -13.57
N VAL A 133 -10.44 11.96 -14.36
CA VAL A 133 -11.89 12.20 -14.55
C VAL A 133 -12.56 11.00 -15.24
N LYS A 134 -11.89 10.38 -16.21
CA LYS A 134 -12.44 9.23 -16.95
C LYS A 134 -12.54 7.96 -16.10
N LEU A 135 -11.80 7.87 -15.00
CA LEU A 135 -11.79 6.73 -14.09
C LEU A 135 -13.19 6.45 -13.52
N GLU A 136 -13.93 7.50 -13.15
CA GLU A 136 -15.30 7.39 -12.64
C GLU A 136 -16.23 6.70 -13.65
N ARG A 137 -16.16 7.12 -14.91
CA ARG A 137 -16.96 6.55 -16.00
C ARG A 137 -16.59 5.09 -16.28
N ILE A 138 -15.30 4.74 -16.25
CA ILE A 138 -14.81 3.38 -16.55
C ILE A 138 -15.22 2.34 -15.50
N PHE A 139 -15.38 2.76 -14.25
CA PHE A 139 -15.86 1.88 -13.17
C PHE A 139 -17.36 2.05 -12.90
N SER A 140 -18.09 2.64 -13.84
CA SER A 140 -19.55 2.71 -13.85
C SER A 140 -20.16 1.70 -14.83
N ASP A 141 -21.48 1.56 -14.76
CA ASP A 141 -22.27 0.68 -15.64
C ASP A 141 -22.18 1.09 -17.12
N GLU A 142 -21.84 2.36 -17.41
CA GLU A 142 -21.76 2.89 -18.78
C GLU A 142 -20.75 2.14 -19.67
N PHE A 143 -19.56 1.84 -19.12
CA PHE A 143 -18.48 1.18 -19.86
C PHE A 143 -18.42 -0.32 -19.60
N LYS A 144 -18.99 -0.78 -18.48
CA LYS A 144 -18.98 -2.19 -18.08
C LYS A 144 -20.39 -2.57 -17.69
N ALA A 145 -21.13 -3.11 -18.65
CA ALA A 145 -22.52 -3.51 -18.44
C ALA A 145 -22.67 -4.46 -17.24
N GLY A 146 -23.55 -4.11 -16.31
CA GLY A 146 -23.81 -4.83 -15.06
C GLY A 146 -22.72 -4.67 -13.99
N PHE A 147 -21.73 -3.78 -14.18
CA PHE A 147 -20.65 -3.61 -13.22
C PHE A 147 -21.05 -2.64 -12.10
N VAL A 148 -20.98 -3.14 -10.87
CA VAL A 148 -21.17 -2.35 -9.65
C VAL A 148 -19.93 -2.52 -8.78
N LEU A 149 -19.50 -1.43 -8.14
CA LEU A 149 -18.39 -1.50 -7.19
C LEU A 149 -18.74 -2.43 -6.02
N PRO A 150 -17.79 -3.26 -5.55
CA PRO A 150 -18.02 -4.14 -4.43
C PRO A 150 -18.32 -3.30 -3.17
N LYS A 151 -19.40 -3.65 -2.47
CA LYS A 151 -19.73 -3.05 -1.18
C LYS A 151 -18.76 -3.61 -0.12
N PRO A 152 -18.16 -2.77 0.73
CA PRO A 152 -17.35 -3.26 1.83
C PRO A 152 -18.24 -4.04 2.81
N MET A 153 -17.69 -5.10 3.41
CA MET A 153 -18.42 -5.91 4.39
C MET A 153 -18.63 -5.16 5.71
N CYS A 154 -17.63 -4.39 6.12
CA CYS A 154 -17.68 -3.50 7.27
C CYS A 154 -17.80 -2.05 6.80
N THR A 155 -18.56 -1.24 7.52
CA THR A 155 -18.75 0.18 7.22
C THR A 155 -17.58 1.02 7.70
N SER A 156 -17.03 0.70 8.88
CA SER A 156 -15.85 1.34 9.48
C SER A 156 -14.59 0.51 9.22
N GLU A 157 -13.48 1.20 8.95
CA GLU A 157 -12.15 0.58 8.84
C GLU A 157 -11.48 0.44 10.22
N ASP A 158 -11.71 1.42 11.10
CA ASP A 158 -11.11 1.48 12.44
C ASP A 158 -11.99 0.76 13.48
N LEU A 159 -11.73 -0.53 13.64
CA LEU A 159 -12.41 -1.37 14.63
C LEU A 159 -12.12 -0.94 16.08
N GLU A 160 -10.98 -0.31 16.33
CA GLU A 160 -10.58 0.16 17.65
C GLU A 160 -11.44 1.35 18.11
N GLU A 161 -11.62 2.35 17.24
CA GLU A 161 -12.52 3.47 17.51
C GLU A 161 -13.96 2.98 17.68
N TYR A 162 -14.40 2.06 16.82
CA TYR A 162 -15.70 1.42 16.96
C TYR A 162 -15.84 0.72 18.32
N PHE A 163 -14.83 -0.02 18.77
CA PHE A 163 -14.85 -0.69 20.07
C PHE A 163 -14.95 0.31 21.23
N TYR A 164 -14.26 1.44 21.17
CA TYR A 164 -14.30 2.48 22.20
C TYR A 164 -15.53 3.40 22.12
N SER A 165 -16.45 3.16 21.19
CA SER A 165 -17.70 3.90 21.11
C SER A 165 -18.54 3.75 22.40
N PRO A 166 -19.25 4.80 22.83
CA PRO A 166 -20.02 4.76 24.07
C PRO A 166 -21.11 3.68 24.03
N GLU A 167 -21.73 3.45 22.86
CA GLU A 167 -22.79 2.45 22.71
C GLU A 167 -22.28 1.03 23.00
N ILE A 168 -21.04 0.73 22.63
CA ILE A 168 -20.42 -0.57 22.89
C ILE A 168 -19.89 -0.65 24.32
N GLN A 169 -19.24 0.40 24.82
CA GLN A 169 -18.66 0.41 26.16
C GLN A 169 -19.73 0.32 27.26
N GLU A 170 -20.92 0.88 27.04
CA GLU A 170 -22.06 0.72 27.97
C GLU A 170 -22.58 -0.72 28.05
N LEU A 171 -22.44 -1.51 26.97
CA LEU A 171 -22.86 -2.91 26.91
C LEU A 171 -21.82 -3.87 27.53
N ILE A 172 -20.55 -3.48 27.55
CA ILE A 172 -19.44 -4.32 27.99
C ILE A 172 -19.34 -4.29 29.52
N ASN A 173 -19.19 -5.48 30.11
CA ASN A 173 -18.91 -5.62 31.54
C ASN A 173 -17.45 -5.27 31.85
N VAL A 174 -17.22 -4.70 33.04
CA VAL A 174 -15.86 -4.50 33.56
C VAL A 174 -15.11 -5.83 33.68
N PRO A 175 -13.82 -5.88 33.29
CA PRO A 175 -13.04 -7.10 33.39
C PRO A 175 -12.80 -7.47 34.86
N CYS A 176 -13.09 -8.72 35.23
CA CYS A 176 -12.78 -9.24 36.56
C CYS A 176 -11.30 -9.63 36.66
N LEU A 177 -10.56 -8.97 37.54
CA LEU A 177 -9.17 -9.35 37.81
C LEU A 177 -9.15 -10.62 38.67
N LEU A 178 -8.71 -11.73 38.06
CA LEU A 178 -8.50 -12.98 38.78
C LEU A 178 -7.21 -12.88 39.60
N SER A 179 -7.26 -13.36 40.85
CA SER A 179 -6.08 -13.49 41.68
C SER A 179 -5.05 -14.38 40.98
N LYS A 180 -3.77 -13.97 41.00
CA LYS A 180 -2.69 -14.79 40.45
C LYS A 180 -2.65 -16.13 41.20
N GLY A 181 -2.80 -17.23 40.46
CA GLY A 181 -2.55 -18.56 41.02
C GLY A 181 -1.05 -18.74 41.30
N THR A 182 -0.71 -19.20 42.50
CA THR A 182 0.66 -19.59 42.87
C THR A 182 0.82 -21.10 42.65
N LEU A 183 1.87 -21.50 41.92
CA LEU A 183 2.18 -22.93 41.67
C LEU A 183 2.89 -23.56 42.86
N SER A 184 3.69 -22.77 43.59
CA SER A 184 4.38 -23.19 44.80
C SER A 184 3.63 -22.70 46.02
N LYS A 185 3.49 -23.56 47.02
CA LYS A 185 2.99 -23.16 48.34
C LYS A 185 3.87 -22.05 48.88
N THR A 186 3.24 -21.00 49.41
CA THR A 186 3.99 -19.95 50.10
C THR A 186 4.49 -20.46 51.45
N GLN A 187 5.58 -19.88 51.96
CA GLN A 187 6.12 -20.26 53.27
C GLN A 187 5.06 -20.06 54.39
N GLU A 188 4.18 -19.08 54.22
CA GLU A 188 3.04 -18.83 55.10
C GLU A 188 1.99 -19.94 55.05
N GLU A 189 1.67 -20.48 53.87
CA GLU A 189 0.78 -21.64 53.73
C GLU A 189 1.39 -22.90 54.35
N ILE A 190 2.70 -23.12 54.17
CA ILE A 190 3.42 -24.26 54.76
C ILE A 190 3.41 -24.15 56.30
N THR A 191 3.70 -22.98 56.85
CA THR A 191 3.70 -22.75 58.31
C THR A 191 2.30 -22.81 58.92
N ARG A 192 1.26 -22.35 58.22
CA ARG A 192 -0.13 -22.55 58.64
C ARG A 192 -0.53 -24.02 58.66
N ALA A 193 -0.12 -24.79 57.64
CA ALA A 193 -0.37 -26.23 57.60
C ALA A 193 0.30 -26.96 58.78
N ALA A 194 1.55 -26.60 59.09
CA ALA A 194 2.27 -27.15 60.25
C ALA A 194 1.56 -26.82 61.58
N LYS A 195 1.14 -25.57 61.80
CA LYS A 195 0.39 -25.16 63.00
C LYS A 195 -0.95 -25.89 63.17
N MET A 196 -1.66 -26.19 62.07
CA MET A 196 -2.92 -26.93 62.13
C MET A 196 -2.71 -28.38 62.58
N VAL A 197 -1.59 -29.00 62.20
CA VAL A 197 -1.21 -30.34 62.68
C VAL A 197 -0.89 -30.31 64.17
N GLU A 198 -0.10 -29.33 64.62
CA GLU A 198 0.27 -29.18 66.04
C GLU A 198 -0.92 -28.98 67.00
N LEU A 199 -2.03 -28.38 66.52
CA LEU A 199 -3.24 -28.18 67.33
C LEU A 199 -3.99 -29.47 67.63
N TYR A 200 -3.94 -30.46 66.72
CA TYR A 200 -4.60 -31.76 66.92
C TYR A 200 -3.77 -32.70 67.81
N GLU A 201 -2.44 -32.57 67.81
CA GLU A 201 -1.57 -33.36 68.71
C GLU A 201 -1.66 -32.92 70.18
N LYS A 202 -2.21 -31.73 70.44
CA LYS A 202 -2.37 -31.17 71.80
C LYS A 202 -3.77 -31.40 72.40
N LEU A 203 -4.66 -32.06 71.66
CA LEU A 203 -5.96 -32.57 72.13
C LEU A 203 -5.82 -34.03 72.58
#